data_AF-X8DIK7-F1
#
_entry.id   AF-X8DIK7-F1
#
_cell.length_a   1.000
_cell.length_b   1.000
_cell.length_c   1.000
_cell.angle_alpha   90.00
_cell.angle_beta   90.00
_cell.angle_gamma   90.00
#
_symmetry.space_group_name_H-M   'P 1'
#
loop_
_entity.id
_entity.type
_entity.pdbx_description
1 polymer ?
#
loop_
_entity_poly.entity_id
_entity_poly.type
_entity_poly.pdbx_seq_one_letter_code
_entity_poly.pdbx_strand_id
1 'polypeptide(L)' 'MKQLAAMGVHRYNHNLERPARSFPRRHPHLGRALEHAVDGARGRLEVCCGGILGMGETLQQRAEFAAELAALGRTRCR' A
#
# COMPACT_ATOMS: atom_id res chain seq x y z
N MET A 1 -7.05 11.01 -7.79
CA MET A 1 -7.52 9.80 -8.50
C MET A 1 -8.49 10.09 -9.64
N LYS A 2 -9.59 10.84 -9.44
CA LYS A 2 -10.55 11.15 -10.52
C LYS A 2 -9.92 11.81 -11.76
N GLN A 3 -9.05 12.80 -11.54
CA GLN A 3 -8.33 13.48 -12.63
C GLN A 3 -7.36 12.54 -13.35
N LEU A 4 -6.60 11.72 -12.62
CA LEU A 4 -5.71 10.72 -13.21
C LEU A 4 -6.47 9.71 -14.07
N ALA A 5 -7.61 9.20 -13.58
CA ALA A 5 -8.47 8.32 -14.36
C ALA A 5 -9.04 9.03 -15.61
N ALA A 6 -9.46 10.30 -15.49
CA ALA A 6 -9.94 11.09 -16.62
C ALA A 6 -8.85 11.38 -17.67
N MET A 7 -7.58 11.35 -17.27
CA MET A 7 -6.42 11.46 -18.16
C MET A 7 -5.99 10.12 -18.78
N GLY A 8 -6.73 9.03 -18.52
CA GLY A 8 -6.41 7.70 -19.06
C GLY A 8 -5.35 6.93 -18.27
N VAL A 9 -5.03 7.33 -17.03
CA VAL A 9 -4.20 6.49 -16.15
C VAL A 9 -5.00 5.23 -15.81
N HIS A 10 -4.37 4.06 -15.93
CA HIS A 10 -5.01 2.77 -15.66
C HIS A 10 -4.55 2.16 -14.33
N ARG A 11 -3.29 2.40 -13.93
CA ARG A 11 -2.68 1.83 -12.72
C ARG A 11 -2.18 2.91 -11.77
N TYR A 12 -2.32 2.62 -10.48
CA TYR A 12 -1.76 3.40 -9.40
C TYR A 12 -0.93 2.50 -8.50
N ASN A 13 0.39 2.74 -8.47
CA ASN A 13 1.30 2.01 -7.61
C ASN A 13 1.57 2.82 -6.34
N HIS A 14 1.27 2.23 -5.19
CA HIS A 14 1.65 2.80 -3.91
C HIS A 14 1.95 1.68 -2.91
N ASN A 15 3.17 1.71 -2.37
CA ASN A 15 3.70 0.66 -1.51
C ASN A 15 3.52 1.03 -0.04
N LEU A 16 3.34 0.01 0.79
CA LEU A 16 3.32 0.13 2.25
C LEU A 16 4.77 0.20 2.78
N GLU A 17 5.75 -0.20 1.97
CA GLU A 17 7.22 -0.15 2.15
C GLU A 17 7.77 -0.97 3.33
N ARG A 18 7.11 -0.95 4.49
CA ARG A 18 7.47 -1.65 5.73
C ARG A 18 6.23 -1.83 6.63
N PRO A 19 6.19 -2.83 7.54
CA PRO A 19 5.05 -3.04 8.43
C PRO A 19 4.66 -1.78 9.22
N ALA A 20 3.36 -1.58 9.47
CA ALA A 20 2.84 -0.37 10.12
C ALA A 20 3.50 -0.08 11.48
N ARG A 21 3.79 -1.13 12.25
CA ARG A 21 4.45 -1.04 13.58
C ARG A 21 5.94 -0.72 13.51
N SER A 22 6.54 -0.80 12.33
CA SER A 22 7.96 -0.53 12.12
C SER A 22 8.25 0.92 11.71
N PHE A 23 7.22 1.75 11.49
CA PHE A 23 7.43 3.17 11.20
C PHE A 23 7.98 3.94 12.41
N PRO A 24 8.97 4.82 12.23
CA PRO A 24 9.44 5.70 13.30
C PRO A 24 8.30 6.55 13.86
N ARG A 25 8.27 6.78 15.18
CA ARG A 25 7.25 7.61 15.86
C ARG A 25 7.10 9.02 15.29
N ARG A 26 8.09 9.53 14.54
CA ARG A 26 8.06 10.83 13.87
C ARG A 26 7.23 10.85 12.58
N HIS A 27 6.89 9.69 12.01
CA HIS A 27 6.12 9.58 10.77
C HIS A 27 4.91 8.60 10.87
N PRO A 28 4.01 8.75 11.85
CA PRO A 28 2.87 7.86 12.06
C PRO A 28 1.83 7.93 10.91
N HIS A 29 1.89 8.97 10.09
CA HIS A 29 0.97 9.24 8.99
C HIS A 29 1.28 8.42 7.73
N LEU A 30 2.49 7.87 7.59
CA LEU A 30 2.90 7.14 6.38
C LEU A 30 2.07 5.85 6.17
N GLY A 31 1.72 5.12 7.24
CA GLY A 31 0.87 3.93 7.13
C GLY A 31 -0.55 4.25 6.66
N ARG A 32 -1.16 5.34 7.16
CA ARG A 32 -2.54 5.73 6.81
C ARG A 32 -2.70 6.35 5.43
N ALA A 33 -1.63 6.92 4.88
CA ALA A 33 -1.66 7.51 3.54
C ALA A 33 -1.99 6.47 2.46
N LEU A 34 -1.53 5.22 2.63
CA LEU A 34 -1.76 4.15 1.68
C LEU A 34 -3.20 3.66 1.66
N GLU A 35 -3.83 3.45 2.82
CA GLU A 35 -5.24 3.04 2.92
C GLU A 35 -6.15 4.02 2.17
N HIS A 36 -5.97 5.33 2.41
CA HIS A 36 -6.73 6.37 1.72
C HIS A 36 -6.46 6.41 0.21
N ALA A 37 -5.21 6.17 -0.21
CA ALA A 37 -4.85 6.17 -1.62
C ALA A 37 -5.44 4.96 -2.37
N VAL A 38 -5.41 3.77 -1.72
CA VAL A 38 -6.05 2.55 -2.21
C VAL A 38 -7.56 2.77 -2.32
N ASP A 39 -8.22 3.27 -1.29
CA ASP A 39 -9.66 3.54 -1.29
C ASP A 39 -10.07 4.57 -2.36
N GLY A 40 -9.28 5.64 -2.52
CA GLY A 40 -9.53 6.65 -3.54
C GLY A 40 -9.36 6.15 -4.98
N ALA A 41 -8.57 5.09 -5.17
CA ALA A 41 -8.28 4.48 -6.46
C ALA A 41 -9.17 3.26 -6.77
N ARG A 42 -9.69 2.57 -5.74
CA ARG A 42 -10.63 1.45 -5.88
C ARG A 42 -11.81 1.83 -6.79
N GLY A 43 -12.10 0.96 -7.75
CA GLY A 43 -13.17 1.15 -8.75
C GLY A 43 -12.88 2.20 -9.83
N ARG A 44 -11.67 2.77 -9.86
CA ARG A 44 -11.26 3.76 -10.88
C ARG A 44 -9.94 3.40 -11.57
N LEU A 45 -8.99 2.87 -10.79
CA LEU A 45 -7.66 2.49 -11.21
C LEU A 45 -7.34 1.11 -10.63
N GLU A 46 -6.54 0.33 -11.36
CA GLU A 46 -5.89 -0.85 -10.81
C GLU A 46 -4.85 -0.41 -9.79
N VAL A 47 -5.00 -0.85 -8.55
CA VAL A 47 -4.07 -0.57 -7.46
C VAL A 47 -3.09 -1.72 -7.27
N CYS A 48 -1.81 -1.39 -7.27
CA CYS A 48 -0.72 -2.26 -6.86
C CYS A 48 -0.10 -1.73 -5.57
N CYS A 49 0.12 -2.64 -4.63
CA CYS A 49 0.81 -2.39 -3.37
C CYS A 49 1.78 -3.53 -3.04
N GLY A 50 2.82 -3.18 -2.30
CA GLY A 50 3.88 -4.07 -1.83
C GLY A 50 4.80 -3.35 -0.84
N GLY A 51 5.96 -3.93 -0.59
CA GLY A 51 7.06 -3.25 0.09
C GLY A 51 8.29 -4.14 0.19
N ILE A 52 9.29 -3.67 0.92
CA ILE A 52 10.62 -4.26 0.92
C ILE A 52 10.82 -5.08 2.20
N LEU A 53 11.31 -6.31 2.03
CA LEU A 53 11.77 -7.15 3.13
C LEU A 53 13.29 -7.04 3.26
N GLY A 54 13.82 -7.07 4.48
CA GLY A 54 15.24 -7.01 4.78
C GLY A 54 15.72 -5.67 5.34
N MET A 55 14.80 -4.83 5.85
CA MET A 55 15.08 -3.50 6.40
C MET A 55 15.25 -3.51 7.93
N GLY A 56 15.54 -4.68 8.51
CA GLY A 56 15.71 -4.89 9.95
C GLY A 56 14.44 -5.32 10.69
N GLU A 57 13.40 -5.73 9.97
CA GLU A 57 12.18 -6.28 10.57
C GLU A 57 12.37 -7.71 11.11
N THR A 58 11.67 -8.03 12.19
CA THR A 58 11.62 -9.39 12.77
C THR A 58 10.72 -10.32 11.94
N LEU A 59 10.84 -11.63 12.15
CA LEU A 59 9.97 -12.61 11.50
C LEU A 59 8.47 -12.35 11.77
N GLN A 60 8.13 -11.95 13.00
CA GLN A 60 6.78 -11.57 13.36
C GLN A 60 6.30 -10.36 12.55
N GLN A 61 7.14 -9.33 12.43
CA GLN A 61 6.80 -8.13 11.64
C GLN A 61 6.60 -8.47 10.16
N ARG A 62 7.34 -9.44 9.61
CA ARG A 62 7.10 -9.94 8.24
C ARG A 62 5.73 -10.61 8.09
N ALA A 63 5.33 -11.40 9.08
CA ALA A 63 4.01 -12.05 9.08
C ALA A 63 2.88 -11.01 9.19
N GLU A 64 3.03 -10.02 10.07
CA GLU A 64 2.11 -8.88 10.18
C GLU A 64 2.01 -8.12 8.85
N PHE A 65 3.14 -7.86 8.21
CA PHE A 65 3.20 -7.17 6.93
C PHE A 65 2.50 -7.94 5.79
N ALA A 66 2.66 -9.27 5.75
CA ALA A 66 1.96 -10.10 4.79
C ALA A 66 0.42 -10.03 4.99
N ALA A 67 -0.04 -10.01 6.25
CA ALA A 67 -1.46 -9.86 6.57
C ALA A 67 -1.98 -8.46 6.18
N GLU A 68 -1.21 -7.40 6.46
CA GLU A 68 -1.52 -6.02 6.04
C GLU A 68 -1.68 -5.93 4.51
N LEU A 69 -0.73 -6.46 3.74
CA LEU A 69 -0.77 -6.48 2.28
C LEU A 69 -1.96 -7.29 1.74
N ALA A 70 -2.32 -8.40 2.38
CA ALA A 70 -3.47 -9.20 2.00
C ALA A 70 -4.79 -8.44 2.23
N ALA A 71 -4.90 -7.71 3.34
CA ALA A 71 -6.10 -6.94 3.71
C ALA A 71 -6.37 -5.75 2.76
N LEU A 72 -5.33 -5.16 2.17
CA LEU A 72 -5.48 -4.05 1.23
C LEU A 72 -6.18 -4.44 -0.08
N GLY A 73 -6.22 -5.72 -0.42
CA GLY A 73 -6.87 -6.22 -1.64
C GLY A 73 -6.12 -5.79 -2.90
N ARG A 74 -5.46 -6.75 -3.56
CA ARG A 74 -4.83 -6.51 -4.86
C ARG A 74 -5.89 -6.56 -5.95
N THR A 75 -6.04 -5.49 -6.72
CA THR A 75 -6.58 -5.60 -8.09
C THR A 75 -5.52 -6.29 -8.94
N ARG A 76 -5.76 -7.54 -9.36
CA ARG A 76 -4.85 -8.26 -10.25
C ARG A 76 -4.67 -7.47 -11.55
N CYS A 77 -3.42 -7.32 -12.02
CA CYS A 77 -3.16 -7.04 -13.42
C CYS A 77 -3.80 -8.17 -14.24
N ARG A 78 -4.69 -7.82 -15.17
CA ARG A 78 -4.95 -8.66 -16.34
C ARG A 78 -3.82 -8.51 -17.35
#